data_AF-A0A1H9QZN3-F1
#
_entry.id   AF-A0A1H9QZN3-F1
#
_cell.length_a   1.000
_cell.length_b   1.000
_cell.length_c   1.000
_cell.angle_alpha   90.00
_cell.angle_beta   90.00
_cell.angle_gamma   90.00
#
_symmetry.space_group_name_H-M   'P 1'
#
loop_
_entity.id
_entity.type
_entity.pdbx_description
1 polymer ?
#
loop_
_entity_poly.entity_id
_entity_poly.type
_entity_poly.pdbx_seq_one_letter_code
_entity_poly.pdbx_strand_id
1 'polypeptide(L)'
;MSVSHDEPANSGKAASPFRQPKAVWAVAFACVISFMGIGLVDPILPALADSLDASPSQVSLLFSSYLIVTAVAMLVVGAVSSRVGAKRTLVIGLAVIVVFSALAGATDSIDGIVGFRAGWGLGNALFIATSLAVIVASAGGGFGGAIILYETALGLGIAVGPLLGGELGAISWRGPFFGVSALMAVALVATLVFVSDPPRPKRPTSPAAPLKALRHRGLLTMGIMALLYNWGFFTMLGYAPYPMELNAHQLGLVFTGWGLLVALFSVLVAPRLQARFGTAPVLYANLLGLGIVMALIAAGVETPTVVVVAVIASGAFIGINNTLTTQAVMLVSPVERSVASSAYGFLRFIGGGLAPYAAGKIAEATDLGVPFYVGAAAFLLAIPVLASGHRLVRQAEQRTGEGESVEPALTPVGPQAAGAEPPLIVAVGAHGRAAAVVEAAARLAQDSGSPLQIVHVQQTAVVEEQAVETETHDQARAAVTAHLDRLAAQGVAATGQILTSVGDRAAAGRALARHAADAGAPTVAVGRSPLGAGTQFGEGSLTTALTRAATSTVVLIDPDSTHRPLTASALAELRGGG
;
A
#
# COMPACT_ATOMS: atom_id res chain seq x y z
N MET A 1 44.42 31.85 16.86
CA MET A 1 43.16 31.67 17.59
C MET A 1 42.04 31.47 16.57
N SER A 2 41.67 30.23 16.32
CA SER A 2 40.58 29.84 15.41
C SER A 2 39.52 29.16 16.28
N VAL A 3 38.38 29.82 16.46
CA VAL A 3 37.23 29.26 17.17
C VAL A 3 36.42 28.46 16.13
N SER A 4 36.51 27.13 16.20
CA SER A 4 35.63 26.22 15.50
C SER A 4 34.24 26.25 16.12
N HIS A 5 33.21 26.49 15.33
CA HIS A 5 31.82 26.21 15.70
C HIS A 5 31.63 24.70 15.74
N ASP A 6 31.39 24.15 16.93
CA ASP A 6 30.81 22.82 17.12
C ASP A 6 29.32 22.88 16.75
N GLU A 7 28.95 22.28 15.62
CA GLU A 7 27.56 21.84 15.38
C GLU A 7 27.33 20.51 16.12
N PRO A 8 26.32 20.41 17.00
CA PRO A 8 26.01 19.16 17.67
C PRO A 8 25.42 18.15 16.69
N ALA A 9 26.06 16.98 16.62
CA ALA A 9 25.59 15.81 15.87
C ALA A 9 24.16 15.43 16.26
N ASN A 10 23.23 15.59 15.32
CA ASN A 10 21.83 15.24 15.51
C ASN A 10 21.68 13.71 15.57
N SER A 11 21.38 13.20 16.76
CA SER A 11 21.04 11.80 17.04
C SER A 11 19.92 11.30 16.13
N GLY A 12 20.16 10.22 15.39
CA GLY A 12 19.19 9.57 14.48
C GLY A 12 17.97 9.01 15.20
N LYS A 13 16.96 9.86 15.42
CA LYS A 13 15.59 9.43 15.69
C LYS A 13 15.02 8.81 14.41
N ALA A 14 14.50 7.58 14.50
CA ALA A 14 13.73 6.96 13.41
C ALA A 14 12.70 7.98 12.89
N ALA A 15 12.73 8.26 11.58
CA ALA A 15 11.88 9.27 10.97
C ALA A 15 10.41 8.91 11.22
N SER A 16 9.72 9.72 12.02
CA SER A 16 8.29 9.53 12.27
C SER A 16 7.54 9.66 10.94
N PRO A 17 6.61 8.75 10.61
CA PRO A 17 5.82 8.83 9.38
C PRO A 17 5.00 10.12 9.29
N PHE A 18 4.77 10.80 10.43
CA PHE A 18 4.02 12.06 10.54
C PHE A 18 4.91 13.33 10.51
N ARG A 19 6.25 13.20 10.49
CA ARG A 19 7.16 14.33 10.29
C ARG A 19 7.57 14.43 8.82
N GLN A 20 6.61 14.82 7.98
CA GLN A 20 6.81 14.92 6.54
C GLN A 20 6.86 16.38 6.05
N PRO A 21 7.58 16.66 4.93
CA PRO A 21 7.56 17.96 4.28
C PRO A 21 6.15 18.42 3.90
N LYS A 22 5.95 19.74 3.79
CA LYS A 22 4.66 20.35 3.37
C LYS A 22 4.14 19.80 2.04
N ALA A 23 5.04 19.45 1.13
CA ALA A 23 4.72 18.81 -0.16
C ALA A 23 3.95 17.50 0.02
N VAL A 24 4.37 16.66 0.96
CA VAL A 24 3.73 15.37 1.23
C VAL A 24 2.32 15.59 1.79
N TRP A 25 2.16 16.53 2.73
CA TRP A 25 0.85 16.86 3.28
C TRP A 25 -0.08 17.47 2.25
N ALA A 26 0.43 18.25 1.30
CA ALA A 26 -0.37 18.78 0.18
C ALA A 26 -0.93 17.65 -0.69
N VAL A 27 -0.08 16.66 -1.04
CA VAL A 27 -0.53 15.51 -1.84
C VAL A 27 -1.43 14.58 -1.02
N ALA A 28 -1.11 14.32 0.25
CA ALA A 28 -1.95 13.51 1.14
C ALA A 28 -3.34 14.12 1.31
N PHE A 29 -3.43 15.44 1.52
CA PHE A 29 -4.70 16.16 1.57
C PHE A 29 -5.48 16.00 0.26
N ALA A 30 -4.81 16.19 -0.88
CA ALA A 30 -5.42 15.95 -2.19
C ALA A 30 -5.95 14.52 -2.34
N CYS A 31 -5.21 13.51 -1.85
CA CYS A 31 -5.63 12.11 -1.87
C CYS A 31 -6.91 11.90 -1.06
N VAL A 32 -6.99 12.44 0.16
CA VAL A 32 -8.21 12.35 0.99
C VAL A 32 -9.42 12.82 0.18
N ILE A 33 -9.35 14.04 -0.38
CA ILE A 33 -10.49 14.63 -1.11
C ILE A 33 -10.80 13.84 -2.39
N SER A 34 -9.79 13.33 -3.10
CA SER A 34 -9.99 12.56 -4.34
C SER A 34 -10.74 11.26 -4.08
N PHE A 35 -10.36 10.54 -3.01
CA PHE A 35 -10.99 9.29 -2.63
C PHE A 35 -12.37 9.49 -1.97
N MET A 36 -12.60 10.64 -1.32
CA MET A 36 -13.95 11.03 -0.86
C MET A 36 -14.94 11.19 -2.00
N GLY A 37 -14.50 11.70 -3.16
CA GLY A 37 -15.38 12.15 -4.24
C GLY A 37 -16.32 11.09 -4.83
N ILE A 38 -16.04 9.80 -4.63
CA ILE A 38 -16.97 8.72 -4.96
C ILE A 38 -18.10 8.70 -3.92
N GLY A 39 -17.77 8.46 -2.65
CA GLY A 39 -18.76 8.30 -1.57
C GLY A 39 -19.47 9.58 -1.14
N LEU A 40 -18.97 10.75 -1.53
CA LEU A 40 -19.54 12.06 -1.18
C LEU A 40 -20.80 12.40 -1.99
N VAL A 41 -21.02 11.74 -3.13
CA VAL A 41 -22.22 11.95 -3.98
C VAL A 41 -23.33 10.94 -3.65
N ASP A 42 -23.01 9.78 -3.07
CA ASP A 42 -23.98 8.71 -2.79
C ASP A 42 -25.18 9.16 -1.94
N PRO A 43 -24.99 9.93 -0.84
CA PRO A 43 -26.10 10.31 0.03
C PRO A 43 -27.07 11.31 -0.60
N ILE A 44 -26.68 11.99 -1.68
CA ILE A 44 -27.50 13.02 -2.32
C ILE A 44 -28.28 12.52 -3.53
N LEU A 45 -28.10 11.27 -3.96
CA LEU A 45 -28.73 10.77 -5.19
C LEU A 45 -30.26 10.88 -5.15
N PRO A 46 -30.96 10.49 -4.06
CA PRO A 46 -32.41 10.62 -4.03
C PRO A 46 -32.85 12.09 -4.09
N ALA A 47 -32.22 12.97 -3.31
CA ALA A 47 -32.53 14.40 -3.32
C ALA A 47 -32.27 15.07 -4.68
N LEU A 48 -31.23 14.62 -5.41
CA LEU A 48 -30.91 15.08 -6.75
C LEU A 48 -31.92 14.56 -7.79
N ALA A 49 -32.36 13.31 -7.66
CA ALA A 49 -33.42 12.72 -8.49
C ALA A 49 -34.72 13.53 -8.37
N ASP A 50 -35.15 13.78 -7.14
CA ASP A 50 -36.39 14.51 -6.84
C ASP A 50 -36.31 15.97 -7.31
N SER A 51 -35.16 16.64 -7.10
CA SER A 51 -35.00 18.07 -7.45
C SER A 51 -34.96 18.34 -8.95
N LEU A 52 -34.52 17.37 -9.75
CA LEU A 52 -34.35 17.50 -11.20
C LEU A 52 -35.37 16.70 -12.01
N ASP A 53 -36.36 16.09 -11.34
CA ASP A 53 -37.33 15.18 -11.94
C ASP A 53 -36.66 14.10 -12.80
N ALA A 54 -35.59 13.52 -12.27
CA ALA A 54 -34.74 12.57 -12.97
C ALA A 54 -34.99 11.15 -12.45
N SER A 55 -35.05 10.19 -13.37
CA SER A 55 -35.23 8.79 -12.98
C SER A 55 -33.98 8.24 -12.26
N PRO A 56 -34.13 7.18 -11.43
CA PRO A 56 -32.99 6.53 -10.78
C PRO A 56 -31.89 6.08 -11.74
N SER A 57 -32.24 5.65 -12.97
CA SER A 57 -31.24 5.30 -13.98
C SER A 57 -30.49 6.53 -14.51
N GLN A 58 -31.17 7.66 -14.72
CA GLN A 58 -30.51 8.91 -15.12
C GLN A 58 -29.55 9.42 -14.04
N VAL A 59 -29.95 9.37 -12.77
CA VAL A 59 -29.08 9.77 -11.66
C VAL A 59 -27.90 8.80 -11.49
N SER A 60 -28.12 7.51 -11.71
CA SER A 60 -27.04 6.50 -11.67
C SER A 60 -25.95 6.74 -12.73
N LEU A 61 -26.25 7.45 -13.83
CA LEU A 61 -25.25 7.85 -14.82
C LEU A 61 -24.16 8.76 -14.24
N LEU A 62 -24.38 9.41 -13.09
CA LEU A 62 -23.35 10.17 -12.39
C LEU A 62 -22.18 9.27 -11.92
N PHE A 63 -22.44 8.00 -11.59
CA PHE A 63 -21.38 7.01 -11.34
C PHE A 63 -20.83 6.47 -12.64
N SER A 64 -21.71 6.10 -13.56
CA SER A 64 -21.31 5.47 -14.81
C SER A 64 -20.36 6.34 -15.61
N SER A 65 -20.72 7.60 -15.83
CA SER A 65 -19.87 8.58 -16.55
C SER A 65 -18.51 8.75 -15.88
N TYR A 66 -18.49 8.96 -14.56
CA TYR A 66 -17.25 9.13 -13.80
C TYR A 66 -16.35 7.90 -13.84
N LEU A 67 -16.89 6.71 -13.54
CA LEU A 67 -16.11 5.48 -13.43
C LEU A 67 -15.67 4.96 -14.81
N ILE A 68 -16.51 5.03 -15.83
CA ILE A 68 -16.17 4.58 -17.19
C ILE A 68 -15.08 5.48 -17.78
N VAL A 69 -15.21 6.81 -17.67
CA VAL A 69 -14.16 7.71 -18.14
C VAL A 69 -12.87 7.52 -17.34
N THR A 70 -12.97 7.33 -16.01
CA THR A 70 -11.80 6.97 -15.19
C THR A 70 -11.13 5.70 -15.70
N ALA A 71 -11.90 4.64 -15.95
CA ALA A 71 -11.42 3.35 -16.43
C ALA A 71 -10.66 3.49 -17.75
N VAL A 72 -11.27 4.14 -18.74
CA VAL A 72 -10.68 4.33 -20.07
C VAL A 72 -9.44 5.22 -19.99
N ALA A 73 -9.49 6.31 -19.22
CA ALA A 73 -8.36 7.21 -19.05
C ALA A 73 -7.16 6.51 -18.40
N MET A 74 -7.37 5.63 -17.41
CA MET A 74 -6.28 4.89 -16.76
C MET A 74 -5.41 4.08 -17.73
N LEU A 75 -5.95 3.62 -18.87
CA LEU A 75 -5.16 2.92 -19.90
C LEU A 75 -4.06 3.78 -20.52
N VAL A 76 -4.28 5.10 -20.61
CA VAL A 76 -3.38 6.03 -21.31
C VAL A 76 -2.62 6.96 -20.37
N VAL A 77 -3.10 7.17 -19.14
CA VAL A 77 -2.52 8.13 -18.19
C VAL A 77 -1.06 7.80 -17.86
N GLY A 78 -0.67 6.53 -17.75
CA GLY A 78 0.74 6.16 -17.54
C GLY A 78 1.67 6.64 -18.67
N ALA A 79 1.20 6.55 -19.92
CA ALA A 79 1.92 7.06 -21.08
C ALA A 79 1.99 8.59 -21.10
N VAL A 80 0.91 9.26 -20.66
CA VAL A 80 0.88 10.73 -20.53
C VAL A 80 1.84 11.20 -19.43
N SER A 81 1.74 10.61 -18.24
CA SER A 81 2.55 10.94 -17.06
C SER A 81 4.05 10.74 -17.32
N SER A 82 4.43 9.64 -17.98
CA SER A 82 5.83 9.38 -18.31
C SER A 82 6.44 10.39 -19.30
N ARG A 83 5.62 11.04 -20.13
CA ARG A 83 6.07 12.07 -21.10
C ARG A 83 6.02 13.49 -20.52
N VAL A 84 4.91 13.83 -19.86
CA VAL A 84 4.63 15.18 -19.36
C VAL A 84 5.25 15.43 -17.98
N GLY A 85 5.46 14.37 -17.21
CA GLY A 85 6.00 14.39 -15.84
C GLY A 85 4.89 14.32 -14.78
N ALA A 86 5.18 13.62 -13.67
CA ALA A 86 4.18 13.28 -12.66
C ALA A 86 3.55 14.52 -11.99
N LYS A 87 4.32 15.55 -11.62
CA LYS A 87 3.78 16.79 -11.02
C LYS A 87 2.81 17.50 -11.97
N ARG A 88 3.18 17.67 -13.25
CA ARG A 88 2.33 18.35 -14.22
C ARG A 88 1.04 17.58 -14.47
N THR A 89 1.11 16.26 -14.62
CA THR A 89 -0.08 15.42 -14.75
C THR A 89 -0.97 15.48 -13.51
N LEU A 90 -0.40 15.47 -12.30
CA LEU A 90 -1.12 15.65 -11.04
C LEU A 90 -1.87 16.98 -10.99
N VAL A 91 -1.19 18.09 -11.31
CA VAL A 91 -1.74 19.46 -11.32
C VAL A 91 -2.85 19.61 -12.36
N ILE A 92 -2.67 19.05 -13.57
CA ILE A 92 -3.72 19.05 -14.60
C ILE A 92 -4.94 18.26 -14.09
N GLY A 93 -4.71 17.09 -13.48
CA GLY A 93 -5.78 16.30 -12.87
C GLY A 93 -6.57 17.10 -11.84
N LEU A 94 -5.88 17.76 -10.90
CA LEU A 94 -6.50 18.61 -9.88
C LEU A 94 -7.29 19.77 -10.50
N ALA A 95 -6.72 20.48 -11.48
CA ALA A 95 -7.41 21.59 -12.14
C ALA A 95 -8.69 21.12 -12.86
N VAL A 96 -8.63 19.98 -13.55
CA VAL A 96 -9.80 19.36 -14.18
C VAL A 96 -10.85 19.01 -13.13
N ILE A 97 -10.47 18.40 -12.00
CA ILE A 97 -11.41 18.09 -10.90
C ILE A 97 -12.10 19.36 -10.40
N VAL A 98 -11.35 20.43 -10.11
CA VAL A 98 -11.87 21.70 -9.58
C VAL A 98 -12.92 22.30 -10.53
N VAL A 99 -12.57 22.41 -11.82
CA VAL A 99 -13.45 23.03 -12.82
C VAL A 99 -14.70 22.20 -13.02
N PHE A 100 -14.57 20.89 -13.25
CA PHE A 100 -15.70 20.04 -13.56
C PHE A 100 -16.62 19.80 -12.36
N SER A 101 -16.10 19.73 -11.12
CA SER A 101 -16.93 19.67 -9.91
C SER A 101 -17.71 20.97 -9.68
N ALA A 102 -17.11 22.14 -9.92
CA ALA A 102 -17.83 23.42 -9.85
C ALA A 102 -18.95 23.50 -10.90
N LEU A 103 -18.67 23.10 -12.14
CA LEU A 103 -19.66 23.07 -13.22
C LEU A 103 -20.80 22.09 -12.94
N ALA A 104 -20.50 20.94 -12.35
CA ALA A 104 -21.52 19.96 -11.91
C ALA A 104 -22.43 20.54 -10.82
N GLY A 105 -21.89 21.31 -9.88
CA GLY A 105 -22.70 21.99 -8.85
C GLY A 105 -23.52 23.17 -9.41
N ALA A 106 -23.08 23.79 -10.50
CA ALA A 106 -23.70 24.99 -11.08
C ALA A 106 -24.80 24.69 -12.12
N THR A 107 -24.85 23.49 -12.68
CA THR A 107 -25.83 23.14 -13.73
C THR A 107 -27.17 22.68 -13.15
N ASP A 108 -28.26 23.04 -13.83
CA ASP A 108 -29.65 22.65 -13.50
C ASP A 108 -30.17 21.47 -14.35
N SER A 109 -29.29 20.80 -15.10
CA SER A 109 -29.68 19.67 -15.97
C SER A 109 -28.96 18.39 -15.57
N ILE A 110 -29.70 17.28 -15.46
CA ILE A 110 -29.12 15.96 -15.13
C ILE A 110 -28.04 15.55 -16.15
N ASP A 111 -28.29 15.74 -17.44
CA ASP A 111 -27.34 15.42 -18.51
C ASP A 111 -26.06 16.27 -18.42
N GLY A 112 -26.19 17.54 -18.03
CA GLY A 112 -25.06 18.40 -17.74
C GLY A 112 -24.23 17.87 -16.58
N ILE A 113 -24.86 17.45 -15.48
CA ILE A 113 -24.15 16.87 -14.32
C ILE A 113 -23.42 15.60 -14.74
N VAL A 114 -24.06 14.72 -15.52
CA VAL A 114 -23.45 13.50 -16.07
C VAL A 114 -22.23 13.83 -16.94
N GLY A 115 -22.34 14.81 -17.84
CA GLY A 115 -21.23 15.27 -18.66
C GLY A 115 -20.07 15.83 -17.82
N PHE A 116 -20.37 16.61 -16.79
CA PHE A 116 -19.34 17.16 -15.93
C PHE A 116 -18.70 16.11 -15.01
N ARG A 117 -19.46 15.10 -14.57
CA ARG A 117 -18.95 13.92 -13.86
C ARG A 117 -17.99 13.10 -14.71
N ALA A 118 -18.23 13.00 -16.02
CA ALA A 118 -17.29 12.40 -16.96
C ALA A 118 -15.93 13.13 -16.96
N GLY A 119 -15.95 14.47 -17.07
CA GLY A 119 -14.73 15.28 -17.01
C GLY A 119 -14.03 15.22 -15.65
N TRP A 120 -14.79 15.18 -14.56
CA TRP A 120 -14.24 14.93 -13.23
C TRP A 120 -13.54 13.56 -13.16
N GLY A 121 -14.14 12.50 -13.71
CA GLY A 121 -13.51 11.17 -13.80
C GLY A 121 -12.16 11.18 -14.53
N LEU A 122 -12.04 11.95 -15.61
CA LEU A 122 -10.77 12.16 -16.31
C LEU A 122 -9.72 12.81 -15.40
N GLY A 123 -10.10 13.87 -14.68
CA GLY A 123 -9.22 14.54 -13.71
C GLY A 123 -8.76 13.60 -12.60
N ASN A 124 -9.67 12.78 -12.08
CA ASN A 124 -9.37 11.78 -11.06
C ASN A 124 -8.42 10.67 -11.56
N ALA A 125 -8.56 10.22 -12.82
CA ALA A 125 -7.63 9.25 -13.40
C ALA A 125 -6.20 9.81 -13.51
N LEU A 126 -6.06 11.07 -13.94
CA LEU A 126 -4.77 11.78 -14.01
C LEU A 126 -4.15 11.93 -12.61
N PHE A 127 -4.98 12.27 -11.62
CA PHE A 127 -4.57 12.43 -10.24
C PHE A 127 -4.09 11.11 -9.62
N ILE A 128 -4.93 10.06 -9.60
CA ILE A 128 -4.63 8.79 -8.93
C ILE A 128 -3.34 8.17 -9.47
N ALA A 129 -3.17 8.17 -10.79
CA ALA A 129 -1.99 7.57 -11.42
C ALA A 129 -0.66 8.25 -11.08
N THR A 130 -0.69 9.47 -10.56
CA THR A 130 0.52 10.27 -10.28
C THR A 130 0.71 10.62 -8.82
N SER A 131 -0.36 10.66 -8.03
CA SER A 131 -0.35 11.02 -6.60
C SER A 131 0.64 10.19 -5.78
N LEU A 132 0.65 8.85 -5.90
CA LEU A 132 1.59 7.99 -5.18
C LEU A 132 3.05 8.24 -5.59
N ALA A 133 3.32 8.45 -6.87
CA ALA A 133 4.68 8.74 -7.33
C ALA A 133 5.18 10.09 -6.78
N VAL A 134 4.30 11.11 -6.74
CA VAL A 134 4.65 12.44 -6.23
C VAL A 134 4.80 12.45 -4.72
N ILE A 135 3.93 11.76 -3.97
CA ILE A 135 4.03 11.71 -2.50
C ILE A 135 5.30 11.00 -2.05
N VAL A 136 5.67 9.90 -2.73
CA VAL A 136 6.91 9.16 -2.47
C VAL A 136 8.13 10.01 -2.81
N ALA A 137 8.14 10.67 -3.97
CA ALA A 137 9.26 11.52 -4.38
C ALA A 137 9.44 12.76 -3.48
N SER A 138 8.38 13.18 -2.79
CA SER A 138 8.38 14.35 -1.91
C SER A 138 8.66 14.01 -0.44
N ALA A 139 8.71 12.72 -0.07
CA ALA A 139 8.81 12.29 1.31
C ALA A 139 10.23 12.38 1.87
N GLY A 140 10.35 12.98 3.06
CA GLY A 140 11.61 13.08 3.80
C GLY A 140 11.88 11.89 4.71
N GLY A 141 10.84 11.16 5.12
CA GLY A 141 10.92 10.00 6.02
C GLY A 141 11.18 8.65 5.35
N GLY A 142 11.61 8.64 4.09
CA GLY A 142 11.78 7.43 3.29
C GLY A 142 10.47 6.86 2.72
N PHE A 143 10.62 5.87 1.84
CA PHE A 143 9.54 5.27 1.04
C PHE A 143 8.38 4.73 1.89
N GLY A 144 8.67 4.03 2.99
CA GLY A 144 7.64 3.43 3.85
C GLY A 144 6.72 4.44 4.53
N GLY A 145 7.27 5.57 4.99
CA GLY A 145 6.46 6.63 5.61
C GLY A 145 5.50 7.30 4.64
N ALA A 146 5.91 7.46 3.38
CA ALA A 146 5.08 8.02 2.32
C ALA A 146 3.87 7.14 1.98
N ILE A 147 4.10 5.82 1.90
CA ILE A 147 3.04 4.84 1.65
C ILE A 147 2.04 4.81 2.80
N ILE A 148 2.51 4.72 4.04
CA ILE A 148 1.60 4.71 5.21
C ILE A 148 0.70 5.95 5.19
N LEU A 149 1.25 7.12 4.88
CA LEU A 149 0.47 8.35 4.83
C LEU A 149 -0.50 8.38 3.64
N TYR A 150 -0.09 7.86 2.48
CA TYR A 150 -0.97 7.71 1.32
C TYR A 150 -2.16 6.78 1.61
N GLU A 151 -1.90 5.61 2.20
CA GLU A 151 -2.93 4.64 2.59
C GLU A 151 -3.84 5.18 3.68
N THR A 152 -3.28 5.92 4.65
CA THR A 152 -4.08 6.61 5.67
C THR A 152 -4.99 7.66 5.03
N ALA A 153 -4.47 8.42 4.06
CA ALA A 153 -5.26 9.40 3.32
C ALA A 153 -6.39 8.75 2.50
N LEU A 154 -6.10 7.62 1.84
CA LEU A 154 -7.08 6.83 1.10
C LEU A 154 -8.19 6.32 2.03
N GLY A 155 -7.82 5.65 3.13
CA GLY A 155 -8.77 5.12 4.11
C GLY A 155 -9.62 6.21 4.75
N LEU A 156 -9.00 7.33 5.10
CA LEU A 156 -9.72 8.49 5.65
C LEU A 156 -10.70 9.06 4.63
N GLY A 157 -10.31 9.18 3.36
CA GLY A 157 -11.17 9.70 2.31
C GLY A 157 -12.41 8.83 2.08
N ILE A 158 -12.25 7.50 2.05
CA ILE A 158 -13.36 6.56 1.93
C ILE A 158 -14.32 6.65 3.12
N ALA A 159 -13.79 6.74 4.35
CA ALA A 159 -14.60 6.77 5.56
C ALA A 159 -15.35 8.10 5.74
N VAL A 160 -14.71 9.23 5.46
CA VAL A 160 -15.24 10.58 5.72
C VAL A 160 -16.12 11.08 4.57
N GLY A 161 -15.92 10.57 3.35
CA GLY A 161 -16.64 11.00 2.15
C GLY A 161 -18.15 11.01 2.31
N PRO A 162 -18.80 9.89 2.67
CA PRO A 162 -20.25 9.85 2.82
C PRO A 162 -20.79 10.71 3.97
N LEU A 163 -20.04 10.83 5.08
CA LEU A 163 -20.43 11.71 6.17
C LEU A 163 -20.53 13.17 5.69
N LEU A 164 -19.45 13.69 5.09
CA LEU A 164 -19.44 15.05 4.58
C LEU A 164 -20.39 15.25 3.39
N GLY A 165 -20.57 14.23 2.55
CA GLY A 165 -21.57 14.23 1.48
C GLY A 165 -22.99 14.37 2.00
N GLY A 166 -23.33 13.62 3.06
CA GLY A 166 -24.63 13.71 3.73
C GLY A 166 -24.86 15.05 4.42
N GLU A 167 -23.87 15.58 5.14
CA GLU A 167 -23.96 16.89 5.81
C GLU A 167 -24.12 18.04 4.80
N LEU A 168 -23.27 18.07 3.77
CA LEU A 168 -23.37 19.10 2.73
C LEU A 168 -24.66 18.94 1.93
N GLY A 169 -25.05 17.70 1.66
CA GLY A 169 -26.29 17.33 0.97
C GLY A 169 -27.55 17.75 1.71
N ALA A 170 -27.54 17.70 3.04
CA ALA A 170 -28.64 18.15 3.88
C ALA A 170 -28.87 19.68 3.79
N ILE A 171 -27.82 20.46 3.49
CA ILE A 171 -27.94 21.89 3.19
C ILE A 171 -28.45 22.08 1.76
N SER A 172 -27.81 21.42 0.80
CA SER A 172 -28.20 21.39 -0.60
C SER A 172 -27.53 20.22 -1.30
N TRP A 173 -28.23 19.51 -2.19
CA TRP A 173 -27.61 18.49 -3.06
C TRP A 173 -26.44 19.03 -3.89
N ARG A 174 -26.34 20.36 -4.06
CA ARG A 174 -25.19 21.02 -4.73
C ARG A 174 -23.95 21.14 -3.85
N GLY A 175 -24.14 21.16 -2.53
CA GLY A 175 -23.10 21.36 -1.52
C GLY A 175 -21.89 20.45 -1.71
N PRO A 176 -22.07 19.13 -1.89
CA PRO A 176 -20.98 18.19 -2.11
C PRO A 176 -20.10 18.55 -3.33
N PHE A 177 -20.70 18.97 -4.45
CA PHE A 177 -19.96 19.36 -5.67
C PHE A 177 -19.07 20.59 -5.44
N PHE A 178 -19.61 21.64 -4.84
CA PHE A 178 -18.83 22.84 -4.51
C PHE A 178 -17.81 22.59 -3.39
N GLY A 179 -18.14 21.73 -2.43
CA GLY A 179 -17.22 21.32 -1.37
C GLY A 179 -15.97 20.65 -1.92
N VAL A 180 -16.12 19.68 -2.83
CA VAL A 180 -14.98 19.08 -3.54
C VAL A 180 -14.21 20.13 -4.32
N SER A 181 -14.90 20.98 -5.09
CA SER A 181 -14.23 22.02 -5.90
C SER A 181 -13.35 22.93 -5.03
N ALA A 182 -13.88 23.43 -3.91
CA ALA A 182 -13.15 24.29 -3.00
C ALA A 182 -11.96 23.58 -2.34
N LEU A 183 -12.16 22.37 -1.81
CA LEU A 183 -11.09 21.62 -1.14
C LEU A 183 -10.00 21.20 -2.15
N MET A 184 -10.38 20.82 -3.37
CA MET A 184 -9.43 20.51 -4.44
C MET A 184 -8.71 21.76 -4.97
N ALA A 185 -9.32 22.94 -4.93
CA ALA A 185 -8.65 24.18 -5.28
C ALA A 185 -7.56 24.52 -4.26
N VAL A 186 -7.82 24.30 -2.96
CA VAL A 186 -6.79 24.40 -1.91
C VAL A 186 -5.67 23.39 -2.16
N ALA A 187 -6.01 22.14 -2.47
CA ALA A 187 -5.04 21.10 -2.78
C ALA A 187 -4.20 21.44 -4.03
N LEU A 188 -4.81 22.02 -5.07
CA LEU A 188 -4.16 22.48 -6.28
C LEU A 188 -3.15 23.58 -5.98
N VAL A 189 -3.55 24.62 -5.24
CA VAL A 189 -2.65 25.72 -4.84
C VAL A 189 -1.51 25.19 -3.98
N ALA A 190 -1.80 24.35 -2.99
CA ALA A 190 -0.78 23.73 -2.14
C ALA A 190 0.21 22.87 -2.96
N THR A 191 -0.28 22.12 -3.94
CA THR A 191 0.55 21.30 -4.84
C THR A 191 1.43 22.19 -5.73
N LEU A 192 0.90 23.28 -6.28
CA LEU A 192 1.66 24.22 -7.09
C LEU A 192 2.81 24.88 -6.30
N VAL A 193 2.54 25.25 -5.05
CA VAL A 193 3.49 25.98 -4.19
C VAL A 193 4.53 25.08 -3.54
N PHE A 194 4.14 23.90 -3.04
CA PHE A 194 5.02 23.09 -2.18
C PHE A 194 5.68 21.90 -2.87
N VAL A 195 5.11 21.37 -3.96
CA VAL A 195 5.63 20.16 -4.62
C VAL A 195 6.67 20.51 -5.68
N SER A 196 7.85 19.91 -5.62
CA SER A 196 8.88 20.05 -6.66
C SER A 196 8.66 19.06 -7.82
N ASP A 197 9.24 19.33 -8.99
CA ASP A 197 9.16 18.41 -10.12
C ASP A 197 9.97 17.12 -9.83
N PRO A 198 9.32 15.94 -9.76
CA PRO A 198 10.03 14.69 -9.54
C PRO A 198 10.81 14.27 -10.80
N PRO A 199 11.87 13.45 -10.66
CA PRO A 199 12.62 12.91 -11.79
C PRO A 199 11.71 12.17 -12.76
N ARG A 200 11.91 12.38 -14.07
CA ARG A 200 11.12 11.68 -15.10
C ARG A 200 11.56 10.21 -15.23
N PRO A 201 10.64 9.29 -15.54
CA PRO A 201 11.00 7.91 -15.85
C PRO A 201 11.97 7.84 -17.04
N LYS A 202 12.96 6.94 -16.98
CA LYS A 202 13.97 6.77 -18.05
C LYS A 202 13.39 6.22 -19.36
N ARG A 203 12.20 5.59 -19.33
CA ARG A 203 11.51 5.06 -20.52
C ARG A 203 10.03 5.40 -20.48
N PRO A 204 9.44 5.85 -21.60
CA PRO A 204 8.01 6.12 -21.68
C PRO A 204 7.21 4.81 -21.69
N THR A 205 6.10 4.80 -20.96
CA THR A 205 5.19 3.65 -20.92
C THR A 205 4.37 3.61 -22.21
N SER A 206 4.16 2.43 -22.79
CA SER A 206 3.30 2.28 -23.96
C SER A 206 1.82 2.34 -23.57
N PRO A 207 0.96 3.11 -24.26
CA PRO A 207 -0.48 3.17 -23.97
C PRO A 207 -1.20 1.84 -24.26
N ALA A 208 -0.62 0.97 -25.10
CA ALA A 208 -1.17 -0.35 -25.38
C ALA A 208 -0.74 -1.41 -24.35
N ALA A 209 0.18 -1.09 -23.43
CA ALA A 209 0.72 -2.06 -22.48
C ALA A 209 -0.35 -2.69 -21.57
N PRO A 210 -1.30 -1.94 -20.98
CA PRO A 210 -2.32 -2.53 -20.12
C PRO A 210 -3.24 -3.50 -20.88
N LEU A 211 -3.70 -3.11 -22.08
CA LEU A 211 -4.51 -3.97 -22.94
C LEU A 211 -3.75 -5.23 -23.38
N LYS A 212 -2.46 -5.11 -23.71
CA LYS A 212 -1.62 -6.27 -24.04
C LYS A 212 -1.41 -7.18 -22.83
N ALA A 213 -1.32 -6.62 -21.62
CA ALA A 213 -1.17 -7.40 -20.38
C ALA A 213 -2.39 -8.29 -20.11
N LEU A 214 -3.61 -7.87 -20.50
CA LEU A 214 -4.81 -8.70 -20.42
C LEU A 214 -4.76 -9.97 -21.26
N ARG A 215 -3.76 -10.15 -22.13
CA ARG A 215 -3.52 -11.45 -22.80
C ARG A 215 -2.99 -12.51 -21.84
N HIS A 216 -2.45 -12.10 -20.69
CA HIS A 216 -2.00 -13.05 -19.67
C HIS A 216 -3.21 -13.63 -18.93
N ARG A 217 -3.34 -14.95 -18.97
CA ARG A 217 -4.49 -15.67 -18.40
C ARG A 217 -4.77 -15.29 -16.95
N GLY A 218 -3.74 -15.23 -16.10
CA GLY A 218 -3.92 -14.91 -14.69
C GLY A 218 -4.45 -13.49 -14.44
N LEU A 219 -3.97 -12.51 -15.21
CA LEU A 219 -4.43 -11.13 -15.09
C LEU A 219 -5.85 -10.98 -15.65
N LEU A 220 -6.17 -11.65 -16.77
CA LEU A 220 -7.51 -11.66 -17.34
C LEU A 220 -8.53 -12.31 -16.41
N THR A 221 -8.23 -13.49 -15.87
CA THR A 221 -9.12 -14.20 -14.95
C THR A 221 -9.41 -13.36 -13.71
N MET A 222 -8.38 -12.78 -13.09
CA MET A 222 -8.57 -11.92 -11.93
C MET A 222 -9.28 -10.61 -12.29
N GLY A 223 -9.03 -10.05 -13.47
CA GLY A 223 -9.72 -8.86 -13.97
C GLY A 223 -11.20 -9.09 -14.24
N ILE A 224 -11.59 -10.23 -14.82
CA ILE A 224 -13.00 -10.61 -15.03
C ILE A 224 -13.70 -10.85 -13.68
N MET A 225 -13.02 -11.54 -12.76
CA MET A 225 -13.55 -11.72 -11.39
C MET A 225 -13.80 -10.36 -10.73
N ALA A 226 -12.85 -9.44 -10.84
CA ALA A 226 -12.98 -8.09 -10.29
C ALA A 226 -14.07 -7.26 -10.96
N LEU A 227 -14.27 -7.42 -12.27
CA LEU A 227 -15.39 -6.82 -13.00
C LEU A 227 -16.73 -7.30 -12.43
N LEU A 228 -16.91 -8.61 -12.27
CA LEU A 228 -18.14 -9.20 -11.72
C LEU A 228 -18.38 -8.80 -10.27
N TYR A 229 -17.32 -8.81 -9.45
CA TYR A 229 -17.38 -8.29 -8.09
C TYR A 229 -17.76 -6.81 -8.05
N ASN A 230 -17.16 -5.97 -8.89
CA ASN A 230 -17.49 -4.53 -8.91
C ASN A 230 -18.89 -4.29 -9.48
N TRP A 231 -19.40 -5.15 -10.35
CA TRP A 231 -20.79 -5.08 -10.78
C TRP A 231 -21.74 -5.21 -9.59
N GLY A 232 -21.63 -6.28 -8.81
CA GLY A 232 -22.47 -6.48 -7.62
C GLY A 232 -22.29 -5.36 -6.59
N PHE A 233 -21.04 -4.94 -6.35
CA PHE A 233 -20.72 -3.88 -5.40
C PHE A 233 -21.34 -2.53 -5.79
N PHE A 234 -21.18 -2.09 -7.04
CA PHE A 234 -21.71 -0.79 -7.46
C PHE A 234 -23.21 -0.81 -7.72
N THR A 235 -23.82 -1.95 -8.04
CA THR A 235 -25.28 -2.10 -7.96
C THR A 235 -25.76 -1.78 -6.56
N MET A 236 -25.14 -2.35 -5.53
CA MET A 236 -25.49 -2.05 -4.14
C MET A 236 -25.24 -0.58 -3.81
N LEU A 237 -24.03 -0.07 -4.08
CA LEU A 237 -23.65 1.29 -3.70
C LEU A 237 -24.53 2.37 -4.38
N GLY A 238 -24.76 2.23 -5.69
CA GLY A 238 -25.49 3.22 -6.47
C GLY A 238 -27.02 3.10 -6.37
N TYR A 239 -27.55 1.95 -5.98
CA TYR A 239 -28.99 1.68 -5.99
C TYR A 239 -29.62 1.45 -4.61
N ALA A 240 -28.86 0.99 -3.61
CA ALA A 240 -29.40 0.78 -2.27
C ALA A 240 -29.97 2.02 -1.55
N PRO A 241 -29.57 3.28 -1.84
CA PRO A 241 -30.19 4.45 -1.21
C PRO A 241 -31.69 4.60 -1.43
N TYR A 242 -32.19 4.22 -2.62
CA TYR A 242 -33.60 4.42 -2.99
C TYR A 242 -34.58 3.67 -2.07
N PRO A 243 -34.43 2.35 -1.83
CA PRO A 243 -35.32 1.62 -0.92
C PRO A 243 -35.11 1.90 0.57
N MET A 244 -34.14 2.75 0.96
CA MET A 244 -33.93 3.11 2.36
C MET A 244 -34.88 4.21 2.85
N GLU A 245 -35.44 5.03 1.95
CA GLU A 245 -36.33 6.15 2.29
C GLU A 245 -35.75 7.12 3.34
N LEU A 246 -34.43 7.29 3.31
CA LEU A 246 -33.67 8.13 4.25
C LEU A 246 -33.31 9.47 3.60
N ASN A 247 -33.20 10.51 4.43
CA ASN A 247 -32.65 11.79 3.96
C ASN A 247 -31.11 11.72 3.78
N ALA A 248 -30.54 12.75 3.16
CA ALA A 248 -29.11 12.79 2.83
C ALA A 248 -28.19 12.62 4.05
N HIS A 249 -28.53 13.24 5.20
CA HIS A 249 -27.76 13.10 6.43
C HIS A 249 -27.76 11.64 6.94
N GLN A 250 -28.94 11.02 6.99
CA GLN A 250 -29.09 9.63 7.42
C GLN A 250 -28.38 8.65 6.48
N LEU A 251 -28.50 8.84 5.15
CA LEU A 251 -27.74 8.05 4.17
C LEU A 251 -26.23 8.22 4.37
N GLY A 252 -25.76 9.43 4.66
CA GLY A 252 -24.36 9.69 5.00
C GLY A 252 -23.88 8.87 6.20
N LEU A 253 -24.69 8.77 7.25
CA LEU A 253 -24.39 7.93 8.42
C LEU A 253 -24.35 6.44 8.08
N VAL A 254 -25.29 5.95 7.28
CA VAL A 254 -25.32 4.54 6.83
C VAL A 254 -24.03 4.19 6.08
N PHE A 255 -23.66 5.00 5.09
CA PHE A 255 -22.45 4.77 4.31
C PHE A 255 -21.17 5.01 5.12
N THR A 256 -21.20 5.85 6.15
CA THR A 256 -20.09 5.97 7.10
C THR A 256 -19.91 4.69 7.90
N GLY A 257 -21.00 4.11 8.43
CA GLY A 257 -20.98 2.81 9.12
C GLY A 257 -20.46 1.69 8.23
N TRP A 258 -20.92 1.64 6.98
CA TRP A 258 -20.40 0.76 5.95
C TRP A 258 -18.88 0.95 5.73
N GLY A 259 -18.43 2.19 5.52
CA GLY A 259 -17.02 2.53 5.27
C GLY A 259 -16.09 2.18 6.43
N LEU A 260 -16.56 2.35 7.68
CA LEU A 260 -15.83 1.92 8.88
C LEU A 260 -15.63 0.40 8.91
N LEU A 261 -16.66 -0.39 8.55
CA LEU A 261 -16.51 -1.84 8.45
C LEU A 261 -15.59 -2.25 7.30
N VAL A 262 -15.66 -1.56 6.15
CA VAL A 262 -14.71 -1.77 5.04
C VAL A 262 -13.28 -1.56 5.53
N ALA A 263 -12.98 -0.44 6.18
CA ALA A 263 -11.64 -0.11 6.67
C ALA A 263 -11.15 -1.09 7.75
N LEU A 264 -12.01 -1.44 8.71
CA LEU A 264 -11.68 -2.38 9.78
C LEU A 264 -11.33 -3.77 9.22
N PHE A 265 -12.17 -4.28 8.33
CA PHE A 265 -12.01 -5.63 7.78
C PHE A 265 -10.92 -5.71 6.71
N SER A 266 -10.69 -4.63 5.94
CA SER A 266 -9.63 -4.59 4.93
C SER A 266 -8.23 -4.62 5.56
N VAL A 267 -8.03 -3.90 6.67
CA VAL A 267 -6.71 -3.73 7.30
C VAL A 267 -6.44 -4.79 8.37
N LEU A 268 -7.44 -5.08 9.23
CA LEU A 268 -7.21 -5.98 10.35
C LEU A 268 -7.58 -7.42 10.05
N VAL A 269 -8.72 -7.65 9.40
CA VAL A 269 -9.29 -9.01 9.29
C VAL A 269 -8.77 -9.74 8.06
N ALA A 270 -8.73 -9.07 6.90
CA ALA A 270 -8.35 -9.70 5.64
C ALA A 270 -6.96 -10.35 5.68
N PRO A 271 -5.89 -9.69 6.18
CA PRO A 271 -4.56 -10.31 6.22
C PRO A 271 -4.50 -11.52 7.17
N ARG A 272 -5.26 -11.47 8.27
CA ARG A 272 -5.33 -12.58 9.24
C ARG A 272 -6.05 -13.81 8.67
N LEU A 273 -7.14 -13.58 7.94
CA LEU A 273 -7.86 -14.66 7.25
C LEU A 273 -7.01 -15.26 6.13
N GLN A 274 -6.34 -14.42 5.34
CA GLN A 274 -5.42 -14.85 4.28
C GLN A 274 -4.29 -15.70 4.84
N ALA A 275 -3.63 -15.26 5.92
CA ALA A 275 -2.55 -16.03 6.54
C ALA A 275 -3.00 -17.40 7.06
N ARG A 276 -4.26 -17.53 7.50
CA ARG A 276 -4.80 -18.77 8.06
C ARG A 276 -5.35 -19.73 7.01
N PHE A 277 -5.98 -19.22 5.96
CA PHE A 277 -6.77 -20.02 5.01
C PHE A 277 -6.32 -19.88 3.53
N GLY A 278 -5.39 -18.98 3.22
CA GLY A 278 -5.00 -18.62 1.86
C GLY A 278 -5.97 -17.64 1.19
N THR A 279 -5.57 -16.97 0.11
CA THR A 279 -6.42 -15.91 -0.49
C THR A 279 -7.65 -16.48 -1.17
N ALA A 280 -7.49 -17.52 -2.00
CA ALA A 280 -8.59 -18.03 -2.81
C ALA A 280 -9.76 -18.63 -1.99
N PRO A 281 -9.53 -19.48 -0.96
CA PRO A 281 -10.62 -19.98 -0.13
C PRO A 281 -11.39 -18.87 0.60
N VAL A 282 -10.69 -17.85 1.09
CA VAL A 282 -11.31 -16.68 1.74
C VAL A 282 -12.16 -15.91 0.73
N LEU A 283 -11.65 -15.67 -0.48
CA LEU A 283 -12.41 -14.99 -1.53
C LEU A 283 -13.67 -15.77 -1.94
N TYR A 284 -13.65 -17.11 -2.01
CA TYR A 284 -14.87 -17.88 -2.28
C TYR A 284 -15.95 -17.70 -1.21
N ALA A 285 -15.57 -17.85 0.06
CA ALA A 285 -16.49 -17.67 1.18
C ALA A 285 -17.04 -16.24 1.20
N ASN A 286 -16.19 -15.26 0.89
CA ASN A 286 -16.54 -13.86 0.88
C ASN A 286 -17.51 -13.49 -0.26
N LEU A 287 -17.25 -13.98 -1.49
CA LEU A 287 -18.15 -13.79 -2.64
C LEU A 287 -19.51 -14.47 -2.41
N LEU A 288 -19.52 -15.65 -1.81
CA LEU A 288 -20.77 -16.32 -1.42
C LEU A 288 -21.53 -15.51 -0.37
N GLY A 289 -20.84 -15.00 0.65
CA GLY A 289 -21.42 -14.13 1.68
C GLY A 289 -22.02 -12.86 1.08
N LEU A 290 -21.33 -12.21 0.15
CA LEU A 290 -21.85 -11.05 -0.58
C LEU A 290 -23.08 -11.39 -1.43
N GLY A 291 -23.09 -12.55 -2.08
CA GLY A 291 -24.27 -13.05 -2.79
C GLY A 291 -25.48 -13.22 -1.87
N ILE A 292 -25.28 -13.77 -0.67
CA ILE A 292 -26.32 -13.91 0.36
C ILE A 292 -26.80 -12.53 0.83
N VAL A 293 -25.89 -11.60 1.14
CA VAL A 293 -26.25 -10.24 1.57
C VAL A 293 -27.09 -9.54 0.49
N MET A 294 -26.71 -9.65 -0.79
CA MET A 294 -27.49 -9.08 -1.89
C MET A 294 -28.87 -9.74 -2.05
N ALA A 295 -28.97 -11.06 -1.88
CA ALA A 295 -30.25 -11.75 -1.89
C ALA A 295 -31.15 -11.33 -0.72
N LEU A 296 -30.57 -11.06 0.46
CA LEU A 296 -31.29 -10.52 1.62
C LEU A 296 -31.80 -9.10 1.36
N ILE A 297 -30.98 -8.24 0.74
CA ILE A 297 -31.43 -6.90 0.31
C ILE A 297 -32.57 -7.03 -0.70
N ALA A 298 -32.44 -7.92 -1.68
CA ALA A 298 -33.44 -8.13 -2.72
C ALA A 298 -34.78 -8.61 -2.14
N ALA A 299 -34.75 -9.61 -1.24
CA ALA A 299 -35.95 -10.17 -0.63
C ALA A 299 -36.59 -9.22 0.41
N GLY A 300 -35.78 -8.39 1.06
CA GLY A 300 -36.22 -7.41 2.05
C GLY A 300 -36.31 -5.98 1.52
N VAL A 301 -36.40 -5.78 0.21
CA VAL A 301 -36.31 -4.45 -0.42
C VAL A 301 -37.43 -3.50 0.05
N GLU A 302 -38.60 -4.04 0.39
CA GLU A 302 -39.73 -3.29 0.95
C GLU A 302 -39.56 -2.92 2.44
N THR A 303 -38.51 -3.41 3.09
CA THR A 303 -38.23 -3.15 4.51
C THR A 303 -36.94 -2.34 4.63
N PRO A 304 -37.02 -1.00 4.73
CA PRO A 304 -35.84 -0.13 4.76
C PRO A 304 -34.76 -0.53 5.77
N THR A 305 -35.16 -0.95 6.97
CA THR A 305 -34.24 -1.41 8.02
C THR A 305 -33.40 -2.62 7.59
N VAL A 306 -33.98 -3.56 6.84
CA VAL A 306 -33.27 -4.74 6.33
C VAL A 306 -32.20 -4.29 5.33
N VAL A 307 -32.56 -3.39 4.41
CA VAL A 307 -31.62 -2.83 3.42
C VAL A 307 -30.47 -2.11 4.13
N VAL A 308 -30.76 -1.22 5.09
CA VAL A 308 -29.76 -0.47 5.85
C VAL A 308 -28.78 -1.40 6.56
N VAL A 309 -29.28 -2.37 7.34
CA VAL A 309 -28.42 -3.29 8.10
C VAL A 309 -27.59 -4.16 7.18
N ALA A 310 -28.18 -4.68 6.10
CA ALA A 310 -27.48 -5.51 5.14
C ALA A 310 -26.40 -4.73 4.37
N VAL A 311 -26.67 -3.47 3.99
CA VAL A 311 -25.67 -2.60 3.37
C VAL A 311 -24.52 -2.31 4.33
N ILE A 312 -24.78 -1.95 5.59
CA ILE A 312 -23.71 -1.73 6.57
C ILE A 312 -22.88 -3.02 6.72
N ALA A 313 -23.53 -4.16 6.97
CA ALA A 313 -22.87 -5.46 7.14
C ALA A 313 -22.05 -5.88 5.92
N SER A 314 -22.47 -5.53 4.70
CA SER A 314 -21.71 -5.80 3.47
C SER A 314 -20.32 -5.18 3.49
N GLY A 315 -20.12 -4.10 4.26
CA GLY A 315 -18.84 -3.40 4.40
C GLY A 315 -17.73 -4.33 4.87
N ALA A 316 -18.03 -5.26 5.79
CA ALA A 316 -17.08 -6.26 6.26
C ALA A 316 -16.56 -7.14 5.12
N PHE A 317 -17.48 -7.66 4.29
CA PHE A 317 -17.13 -8.52 3.16
C PHE A 317 -16.44 -7.73 2.04
N ILE A 318 -16.89 -6.51 1.76
CA ILE A 318 -16.27 -5.63 0.75
C ILE A 318 -14.84 -5.28 1.16
N GLY A 319 -14.58 -5.01 2.44
CA GLY A 319 -13.25 -4.76 2.99
C GLY A 319 -12.31 -5.93 2.73
N ILE A 320 -12.74 -7.16 3.04
CA ILE A 320 -11.97 -8.38 2.74
C ILE A 320 -11.72 -8.52 1.24
N ASN A 321 -12.76 -8.37 0.41
CA ASN A 321 -12.65 -8.60 -1.02
C ASN A 321 -11.68 -7.63 -1.70
N ASN A 322 -11.76 -6.34 -1.36
CA ASN A 322 -10.95 -5.29 -1.96
C ASN A 322 -9.46 -5.50 -1.69
N THR A 323 -9.09 -5.81 -0.44
CA THR A 323 -7.70 -6.10 -0.07
C THR A 323 -7.17 -7.32 -0.82
N LEU A 324 -7.87 -8.45 -0.67
CA LEU A 324 -7.40 -9.75 -1.16
C LEU A 324 -7.39 -9.85 -2.68
N THR A 325 -8.39 -9.27 -3.36
CA THR A 325 -8.43 -9.27 -4.82
C THR A 325 -7.29 -8.46 -5.41
N THR A 326 -7.04 -7.27 -4.86
CA THR A 326 -5.98 -6.38 -5.34
C THR A 326 -4.60 -7.03 -5.15
N GLN A 327 -4.36 -7.64 -3.99
CA GLN A 327 -3.13 -8.40 -3.73
C GLN A 327 -2.97 -9.58 -4.70
N ALA A 328 -4.00 -10.43 -4.84
CA ALA A 328 -3.95 -11.59 -5.71
C ALA A 328 -3.68 -11.23 -7.18
N VAL A 329 -4.22 -10.11 -7.67
CA VAL A 329 -3.93 -9.60 -9.03
C VAL A 329 -2.47 -9.23 -9.17
N MET A 330 -1.92 -8.47 -8.20
CA MET A 330 -0.52 -8.04 -8.25
C MET A 330 0.44 -9.22 -8.18
N LEU A 331 0.10 -10.27 -7.42
CA LEU A 331 0.86 -11.50 -7.29
C LEU A 331 0.87 -12.35 -8.57
N VAL A 332 -0.27 -12.46 -9.25
CA VAL A 332 -0.43 -13.33 -10.42
C VAL A 332 0.04 -12.66 -11.73
N SER A 333 0.26 -11.34 -11.72
CA SER A 333 0.63 -10.57 -12.91
C SER A 333 2.13 -10.69 -13.23
N PRO A 334 2.51 -11.08 -14.47
CA PRO A 334 3.90 -11.20 -14.90
C PRO A 334 4.46 -9.89 -15.49
N VAL A 335 3.67 -8.82 -15.49
CA VAL A 335 4.05 -7.51 -16.02
C VAL A 335 4.33 -6.54 -14.89
N GLU A 336 4.96 -5.40 -15.21
CA GLU A 336 5.17 -4.30 -14.26
C GLU A 336 3.89 -3.95 -13.51
N ARG A 337 3.99 -3.75 -12.18
CA ARG A 337 2.84 -3.50 -11.29
C ARG A 337 1.97 -2.32 -11.77
N SER A 338 2.57 -1.27 -12.32
CA SER A 338 1.84 -0.12 -12.88
C SER A 338 0.97 -0.49 -14.09
N VAL A 339 1.46 -1.37 -14.96
CA VAL A 339 0.73 -1.90 -16.13
C VAL A 339 -0.36 -2.86 -15.66
N ALA A 340 -0.05 -3.74 -14.71
CA ALA A 340 -1.01 -4.66 -14.10
C ALA A 340 -2.18 -3.92 -13.44
N SER A 341 -1.86 -2.91 -12.61
CA SER A 341 -2.83 -2.07 -11.91
C SER A 341 -3.73 -1.30 -12.88
N SER A 342 -3.17 -0.77 -13.97
CA SER A 342 -3.96 -0.08 -15.00
C SER A 342 -4.92 -1.02 -15.73
N ALA A 343 -4.45 -2.23 -16.09
CA ALA A 343 -5.26 -3.23 -16.79
C ALA A 343 -6.38 -3.79 -15.91
N TYR A 344 -6.05 -4.10 -14.65
CA TYR A 344 -6.99 -4.51 -13.62
C TYR A 344 -8.00 -3.41 -13.31
N GLY A 345 -7.53 -2.19 -13.07
CA GLY A 345 -8.36 -1.02 -12.78
C GLY A 345 -9.36 -0.74 -13.89
N PHE A 346 -8.95 -0.88 -15.16
CA PHE A 346 -9.85 -0.75 -16.31
C PHE A 346 -11.03 -1.72 -16.25
N LEU A 347 -10.78 -3.03 -16.08
CA LEU A 347 -11.85 -4.04 -15.98
C LEU A 347 -12.72 -3.81 -14.74
N ARG A 348 -12.08 -3.51 -13.60
CA ARG A 348 -12.73 -3.22 -12.33
C ARG A 348 -13.73 -2.07 -12.44
N PHE A 349 -13.29 -0.94 -12.99
CA PHE A 349 -14.10 0.26 -13.09
C PHE A 349 -15.14 0.22 -14.21
N ILE A 350 -14.91 -0.54 -15.29
CA ILE A 350 -15.97 -0.80 -16.28
C ILE A 350 -17.14 -1.55 -15.65
N GLY A 351 -16.86 -2.61 -14.87
CA GLY A 351 -17.90 -3.34 -14.15
C GLY A 351 -18.66 -2.42 -13.20
N GLY A 352 -17.93 -1.63 -12.42
CA GLY A 352 -18.53 -0.68 -11.48
C GLY A 352 -19.29 0.49 -12.14
N GLY A 353 -18.85 0.95 -13.30
CA GLY A 353 -19.48 2.04 -14.02
C GLY A 353 -20.78 1.62 -14.70
N LEU A 354 -20.84 0.44 -15.31
CA LEU A 354 -22.05 -0.01 -16.01
C LEU A 354 -23.16 -0.46 -15.07
N ALA A 355 -22.82 -0.96 -13.88
CA ALA A 355 -23.77 -1.62 -12.99
C ALA A 355 -24.89 -0.71 -12.43
N PRO A 356 -24.64 0.51 -11.92
CA PRO A 356 -25.69 1.38 -11.40
C PRO A 356 -26.75 1.74 -12.44
N TYR A 357 -26.32 2.10 -13.67
CA TYR A 357 -27.24 2.42 -14.76
C TYR A 357 -28.06 1.19 -15.18
N ALA A 358 -27.41 0.04 -15.32
CA ALA A 358 -28.10 -1.21 -15.63
C ALA A 358 -29.11 -1.58 -14.52
N ALA A 359 -28.72 -1.43 -13.25
CA ALA A 359 -29.59 -1.65 -12.10
C ALA A 359 -30.82 -0.74 -12.13
N GLY A 360 -30.63 0.56 -12.36
CA GLY A 360 -31.75 1.50 -12.49
C GLY A 360 -32.69 1.13 -13.63
N LYS A 361 -32.17 0.75 -14.81
CA LYS A 361 -33.00 0.31 -15.94
C LYS A 361 -33.74 -1.00 -15.68
N ILE A 362 -33.11 -1.94 -14.98
CA ILE A 362 -33.75 -3.19 -14.58
C ILE A 362 -34.91 -2.89 -13.63
N ALA A 363 -34.70 -2.04 -12.62
CA ALA A 363 -35.76 -1.68 -11.69
C ALA A 363 -36.92 -0.94 -12.36
N GLU A 364 -36.63 0.02 -13.25
CA GLU A 364 -37.65 0.73 -14.04
C GLU A 364 -38.53 -0.23 -14.87
N ALA A 365 -37.95 -1.33 -15.36
CA ALA A 365 -38.66 -2.32 -16.16
C ALA A 365 -39.30 -3.45 -15.33
N THR A 366 -38.93 -3.59 -14.05
CA THR A 366 -39.35 -4.71 -13.20
C THR A 366 -39.74 -4.23 -11.81
N ASP A 367 -38.89 -4.44 -10.80
CA ASP A 367 -39.09 -4.08 -9.41
C ASP A 367 -37.76 -3.67 -8.75
N LEU A 368 -37.83 -2.93 -7.64
CA LEU A 368 -36.67 -2.47 -6.87
C LEU A 368 -35.75 -3.61 -6.39
N GLY A 369 -36.28 -4.82 -6.16
CA GLY A 369 -35.51 -5.98 -5.68
C GLY A 369 -34.68 -6.68 -6.75
N VAL A 370 -35.11 -6.68 -8.01
CA VAL A 370 -34.49 -7.45 -9.10
C VAL A 370 -33.02 -7.06 -9.37
N PRO A 371 -32.62 -5.78 -9.36
CA PRO A 371 -31.22 -5.41 -9.51
C PRO A 371 -30.30 -6.06 -8.48
N PHE A 372 -30.76 -6.19 -7.23
CA PHE A 372 -29.98 -6.81 -6.17
C PHE A 372 -29.80 -8.32 -6.40
N TYR A 373 -30.81 -9.03 -6.93
CA TYR A 373 -30.64 -10.41 -7.39
C TYR A 373 -29.63 -10.53 -8.53
N VAL A 374 -29.62 -9.60 -9.49
CA VAL A 374 -28.61 -9.56 -10.55
C VAL A 374 -27.20 -9.32 -9.98
N GLY A 375 -27.08 -8.44 -8.99
CA GLY A 375 -25.83 -8.24 -8.26
C GLY A 375 -25.37 -9.48 -7.49
N ALA A 376 -26.30 -10.21 -6.84
CA ALA A 376 -26.03 -11.49 -6.20
C ALA A 376 -25.52 -12.52 -7.23
N ALA A 377 -26.17 -12.62 -8.39
CA ALA A 377 -25.75 -13.49 -9.47
C ALA A 377 -24.35 -13.13 -9.98
N ALA A 378 -24.01 -11.84 -10.09
CA ALA A 378 -22.67 -11.41 -10.47
C ALA A 378 -21.60 -11.88 -9.46
N PHE A 379 -21.86 -11.78 -8.15
CA PHE A 379 -20.95 -12.33 -7.12
C PHE A 379 -20.81 -13.84 -7.23
N LEU A 380 -21.90 -14.57 -7.46
CA LEU A 380 -21.87 -16.03 -7.60
C LEU A 380 -21.16 -16.47 -8.90
N LEU A 381 -21.29 -15.70 -10.00
CA LEU A 381 -20.56 -15.93 -11.24
C LEU A 381 -19.05 -15.62 -11.12
N ALA A 382 -18.66 -14.75 -10.19
CA ALA A 382 -17.26 -14.47 -9.91
C ALA A 382 -16.53 -15.69 -9.30
N ILE A 383 -17.25 -16.58 -8.60
CA ILE A 383 -16.71 -17.81 -7.99
C ILE A 383 -16.14 -18.79 -9.03
N PRO A 384 -16.88 -19.27 -10.05
CA PRO A 384 -16.32 -20.17 -11.05
C PRO A 384 -15.20 -19.51 -11.88
N VAL A 385 -15.26 -18.18 -12.10
CA VAL A 385 -14.15 -17.44 -12.73
C VAL A 385 -12.90 -17.52 -11.86
N LEU A 386 -13.00 -17.23 -10.56
CA LEU A 386 -11.89 -17.38 -9.61
C LEU A 386 -11.40 -18.83 -9.55
N ALA A 387 -12.32 -19.81 -9.57
CA ALA A 387 -11.97 -21.24 -9.61
C ALA A 387 -11.12 -21.61 -10.82
N SER A 388 -11.38 -21.02 -11.98
CA SER A 388 -10.57 -21.22 -13.19
C SER A 388 -9.12 -20.71 -13.06
N GLY A 389 -8.88 -19.77 -12.13
CA GLY A 389 -7.58 -19.17 -11.81
C GLY A 389 -6.98 -19.61 -10.47
N HIS A 390 -7.66 -20.49 -9.72
CA HIS A 390 -7.28 -20.87 -8.36
C HIS A 390 -5.83 -21.34 -8.23
N ARG A 391 -5.40 -22.20 -9.15
CA ARG A 391 -4.03 -22.72 -9.17
C ARG A 391 -3.00 -21.61 -9.39
N LEU A 392 -3.33 -20.60 -10.19
CA LEU A 392 -2.44 -19.48 -10.46
C LEU A 392 -2.25 -18.62 -9.20
N VAL A 393 -3.35 -18.32 -8.51
CA VAL A 393 -3.33 -17.57 -7.24
C VAL A 393 -2.53 -18.32 -6.17
N ARG A 394 -2.83 -19.62 -5.98
CA ARG A 394 -2.11 -20.46 -5.02
C ARG A 394 -0.62 -20.59 -5.33
N GLN A 395 -0.25 -20.78 -6.60
CA GLN A 395 1.16 -20.84 -7.01
C GLN A 395 1.87 -19.49 -6.88
N ALA A 396 1.16 -18.37 -7.02
CA ALA A 396 1.72 -17.05 -6.80
C ALA A 396 1.96 -16.82 -5.30
N GLU A 397 1.01 -17.17 -4.44
CA GLU A 397 1.17 -17.12 -2.97
C GLU A 397 2.30 -18.03 -2.49
N GLN A 398 2.38 -19.26 -3.00
CA GLN A 398 3.49 -20.15 -2.70
C GLN A 398 4.81 -19.55 -3.16
N ARG A 399 4.86 -18.95 -4.36
CA ARG A 399 6.05 -18.24 -4.82
C ARG A 399 6.39 -17.01 -3.98
N THR A 400 5.47 -16.42 -3.23
CA THR A 400 5.76 -15.32 -2.29
C THR A 400 6.18 -15.84 -0.92
N GLY A 401 5.60 -16.96 -0.49
CA GLY A 401 6.01 -17.69 0.72
C GLY A 401 7.31 -18.48 0.57
N GLU A 402 7.66 -18.86 -0.65
CA GLU A 402 8.88 -19.59 -1.05
C GLU A 402 9.88 -18.69 -1.80
N GLY A 403 9.44 -17.55 -2.32
CA GLY A 403 10.26 -16.55 -3.04
C GLY A 403 9.87 -15.15 -2.56
N GLU A 404 10.60 -14.57 -1.62
CA GLU A 404 11.98 -14.21 -1.87
C GLU A 404 12.73 -14.19 -0.53
N SER A 405 13.00 -15.36 0.05
CA SER A 405 14.31 -15.50 0.68
C SER A 405 15.28 -15.71 -0.48
N VAL A 406 15.81 -14.63 -1.07
CA VAL A 406 17.14 -14.75 -1.70
C VAL A 406 17.97 -15.42 -0.62
N GLU A 407 18.50 -16.62 -0.89
CA GLU A 407 19.45 -17.24 0.03
C GLU A 407 20.45 -16.16 0.38
N PRO A 408 20.60 -15.78 1.66
CA PRO A 408 21.35 -14.59 1.97
C PRO A 408 22.74 -14.70 1.37
N ALA A 409 23.03 -13.83 0.41
CA ALA A 409 24.24 -13.92 -0.38
C ALA A 409 25.31 -13.03 0.25
N LEU A 410 26.51 -13.60 0.40
CA LEU A 410 27.68 -12.87 0.86
C LEU A 410 28.49 -12.44 -0.35
N THR A 411 28.66 -11.13 -0.52
CA THR A 411 29.50 -10.55 -1.58
C THR A 411 30.74 -9.93 -0.97
N PRO A 412 31.97 -10.36 -1.36
CA PRO A 412 33.20 -9.81 -0.81
C PRO A 412 33.44 -8.37 -1.26
N VAL A 413 33.99 -7.56 -0.36
CA VAL A 413 34.38 -6.17 -0.59
C VAL A 413 35.83 -5.98 -0.12
N GLY A 414 36.70 -5.57 -1.03
CA GLY A 414 38.12 -5.32 -0.74
C GLY A 414 39.02 -6.57 -0.92
N PRO A 415 40.27 -6.51 -0.43
CA PRO A 415 41.22 -7.61 -0.51
C PRO A 415 40.73 -8.83 0.28
N GLN A 416 40.87 -10.03 -0.29
CA GLN A 416 40.60 -11.29 0.41
C GLN A 416 41.82 -11.67 1.27
N ALA A 417 41.57 -12.08 2.50
CA ALA A 417 42.64 -12.61 3.36
C ALA A 417 43.10 -13.98 2.84
N ALA A 418 44.42 -14.17 2.75
CA ALA A 418 45.05 -15.43 2.35
C ALA A 418 45.46 -16.32 3.56
N GLY A 419 44.89 -16.06 4.74
CA GLY A 419 45.25 -16.74 5.99
C GLY A 419 44.27 -17.86 6.35
N ALA A 420 44.80 -18.97 6.88
CA ALA A 420 44.03 -20.12 7.36
C ALA A 420 43.50 -19.96 8.80
N GLU A 421 43.71 -18.80 9.43
CA GLU A 421 43.29 -18.54 10.80
C GLU A 421 41.81 -18.16 10.87
N PRO A 422 41.05 -18.71 11.85
CA PRO A 422 39.62 -18.46 11.97
C PRO A 422 39.35 -17.01 12.38
N PRO A 423 38.49 -16.27 11.66
CA PRO A 423 38.23 -14.87 11.95
C PRO A 423 37.24 -14.67 13.10
N LEU A 424 37.33 -13.51 13.75
CA LEU A 424 36.22 -12.96 14.52
C LEU A 424 35.28 -12.22 13.55
N ILE A 425 34.01 -12.60 13.53
CA ILE A 425 33.03 -11.99 12.62
C ILE A 425 32.24 -10.92 13.36
N VAL A 426 32.20 -9.70 12.82
CA VAL A 426 31.34 -8.63 13.33
C VAL A 426 30.25 -8.30 12.31
N ALA A 427 28.99 -8.36 12.74
CA ALA A 427 27.84 -8.01 11.94
C ALA A 427 27.29 -6.62 12.31
N VAL A 428 27.24 -5.72 11.32
CA VAL A 428 26.75 -4.35 11.46
C VAL A 428 25.80 -4.01 10.32
N GLY A 429 24.89 -3.06 10.54
CA GLY A 429 24.05 -2.50 9.47
C GLY A 429 24.29 -1.00 9.30
N ALA A 430 23.55 -0.35 8.41
CA ALA A 430 23.63 1.09 8.21
C ALA A 430 23.07 1.89 9.40
N HIS A 431 23.91 2.22 10.38
CA HIS A 431 23.55 3.11 11.48
C HIS A 431 24.76 3.89 12.02
N GLY A 432 24.50 5.04 12.65
CA GLY A 432 25.55 5.96 13.13
C GLY A 432 26.51 5.37 14.17
N ARG A 433 26.13 4.26 14.83
CA ARG A 433 27.01 3.53 15.79
C ARG A 433 27.84 2.40 15.17
N ALA A 434 27.70 2.11 13.87
CA ALA A 434 28.37 0.97 13.23
C ALA A 434 29.89 1.05 13.33
N ALA A 435 30.48 2.25 13.19
CA ALA A 435 31.93 2.46 13.31
C ALA A 435 32.45 2.09 14.71
N ALA A 436 31.77 2.53 15.77
CA ALA A 436 32.15 2.22 17.15
C ALA A 436 32.03 0.72 17.46
N VAL A 437 31.01 0.04 16.91
CA VAL A 437 30.86 -1.41 17.06
C VAL A 437 31.98 -2.18 16.36
N VAL A 438 32.34 -1.78 15.14
CA VAL A 438 33.47 -2.37 14.41
C VAL A 438 34.79 -2.15 15.14
N GLU A 439 35.01 -0.96 15.71
CA GLU A 439 36.22 -0.64 16.46
C GLU A 439 36.33 -1.45 17.76
N ALA A 440 35.24 -1.61 18.50
CA ALA A 440 35.21 -2.48 19.67
C ALA A 440 35.46 -3.95 19.30
N ALA A 441 34.90 -4.43 18.18
CA ALA A 441 35.17 -5.77 17.66
C ALA A 441 36.64 -5.95 17.23
N ALA A 442 37.27 -4.90 16.68
CA ALA A 442 38.68 -4.92 16.31
C ALA A 442 39.59 -5.10 17.53
N ARG A 443 39.29 -4.42 18.65
CA ARG A 443 40.02 -4.61 19.92
C ARG A 443 39.87 -6.04 20.44
N LEU A 444 38.65 -6.57 20.40
CA LEU A 444 38.37 -7.95 20.81
C LEU A 444 39.14 -8.97 19.94
N ALA A 445 39.23 -8.72 18.64
CA ALA A 445 39.96 -9.57 17.70
C ALA A 445 41.49 -9.49 17.92
N GLN A 446 42.03 -8.31 18.25
CA GLN A 446 43.43 -8.14 18.62
C GLN A 446 43.77 -8.88 19.91
N ASP A 447 42.93 -8.77 20.93
CA ASP A 447 43.10 -9.47 22.21
C ASP A 447 43.07 -10.99 22.05
N SER A 448 42.26 -11.50 21.11
CA SER A 448 42.17 -12.93 20.81
C SER A 448 43.18 -13.42 19.75
N GLY A 449 44.00 -12.52 19.19
CA GLY A 449 44.94 -12.83 18.11
C GLY A 449 44.26 -13.35 16.84
N SER A 450 43.01 -12.95 16.58
CA SER A 450 42.21 -13.42 15.43
C SER A 450 42.07 -12.32 14.37
N PRO A 451 42.06 -12.65 13.07
CA PRO A 451 41.74 -11.67 12.04
C PRO A 451 40.28 -11.21 12.14
N LEU A 452 39.99 -9.96 11.77
CA LEU A 452 38.61 -9.43 11.80
C LEU A 452 37.92 -9.61 10.44
N GLN A 453 36.67 -10.04 10.44
CA GLN A 453 35.80 -10.01 9.26
C GLN A 453 34.55 -9.18 9.54
N ILE A 454 34.32 -8.18 8.69
CA ILE A 454 33.18 -7.28 8.77
C ILE A 454 32.10 -7.80 7.82
N VAL A 455 30.92 -8.11 8.35
CA VAL A 455 29.73 -8.47 7.57
C VAL A 455 28.71 -7.34 7.68
N HIS A 456 28.55 -6.56 6.62
CA HIS A 456 27.53 -5.52 6.54
C HIS A 456 26.20 -6.14 6.12
N VAL A 457 25.21 -6.14 7.03
CA VAL A 457 23.89 -6.69 6.79
C VAL A 457 23.03 -5.62 6.10
N GLN A 458 22.78 -5.81 4.81
CA GLN A 458 21.94 -4.90 4.03
C GLN A 458 20.49 -5.02 4.50
N GLN A 459 19.90 -3.91 4.94
CA GLN A 459 18.53 -3.93 5.45
C GLN A 459 17.51 -3.80 4.31
N THR A 460 16.62 -4.79 4.20
CA THR A 460 15.38 -4.68 3.40
C THR A 460 14.17 -4.50 4.31
N ALA A 461 13.29 -3.55 3.99
CA ALA A 461 11.98 -3.41 4.60
C ALA A 461 10.93 -4.09 3.72
N VAL A 462 10.13 -5.01 4.27
CA VAL A 462 9.00 -5.60 3.53
C VAL A 462 7.79 -4.68 3.62
N VAL A 463 7.32 -4.18 2.48
CA VAL A 463 6.07 -3.41 2.35
C VAL A 463 5.30 -4.00 1.17
N GLU A 464 4.04 -4.39 1.37
CA GLU A 464 3.20 -5.04 0.33
C GLU A 464 3.87 -6.23 -0.37
N GLU A 465 4.47 -7.14 0.41
CA GLU A 465 5.21 -8.31 -0.10
C GLU A 465 6.42 -7.95 -0.99
N GLN A 466 6.90 -6.70 -0.96
CA GLN A 466 8.17 -6.30 -1.59
C GLN A 466 9.21 -5.95 -0.54
N ALA A 467 10.39 -6.56 -0.65
CA ALA A 467 11.58 -6.06 0.01
C ALA A 467 12.05 -4.78 -0.67
N VAL A 468 11.85 -3.67 0.00
CA VAL A 468 12.43 -2.38 -0.36
C VAL A 468 13.76 -2.28 0.34
N GLU A 469 14.85 -2.26 -0.43
CA GLU A 469 16.19 -1.98 0.08
C GLU A 469 16.20 -0.58 0.74
N THR A 470 16.54 -0.52 2.02
CA THR A 470 16.63 0.75 2.77
C THR A 470 17.93 1.50 2.49
N GLU A 471 18.91 0.82 1.89
CA GLU A 471 20.19 1.34 1.41
C GLU A 471 20.53 0.65 0.07
N THR A 472 21.15 1.36 -0.87
CA THR A 472 21.58 0.75 -2.14
C THR A 472 22.83 -0.11 -1.95
N HIS A 473 23.04 -1.10 -2.84
CA HIS A 473 24.25 -1.93 -2.80
C HIS A 473 25.57 -1.12 -2.86
N ASP A 474 25.58 -0.01 -3.61
CA ASP A 474 26.74 0.91 -3.66
C ASP A 474 26.98 1.63 -2.33
N GLN A 475 25.92 1.99 -1.60
CA GLN A 475 26.03 2.58 -0.26
C GLN A 475 26.58 1.58 0.75
N ALA A 476 26.11 0.32 0.71
CA ALA A 476 26.63 -0.77 1.54
C ALA A 476 28.11 -1.04 1.24
N ARG A 477 28.50 -1.05 -0.04
CA ARG A 477 29.91 -1.22 -0.45
C ARG A 477 30.78 -0.08 0.05
N ALA A 478 30.35 1.17 -0.11
CA ALA A 478 31.06 2.34 0.39
C ALA A 478 31.23 2.31 1.92
N ALA A 479 30.21 1.85 2.66
CA ALA A 479 30.30 1.70 4.11
C ALA A 479 31.37 0.68 4.51
N VAL A 480 31.36 -0.51 3.90
CA VAL A 480 32.37 -1.55 4.16
C VAL A 480 33.77 -1.06 3.82
N THR A 481 33.97 -0.43 2.65
CA THR A 481 35.26 0.16 2.27
C THR A 481 35.75 1.17 3.30
N ALA A 482 34.87 2.06 3.78
CA ALA A 482 35.24 3.03 4.81
C ALA A 482 35.63 2.38 6.15
N HIS A 483 35.05 1.24 6.51
CA HIS A 483 35.48 0.47 7.68
C HIS A 483 36.86 -0.16 7.48
N LEU A 484 37.11 -0.75 6.31
CA LEU A 484 38.40 -1.36 5.99
C LEU A 484 39.53 -0.33 5.96
N ASP A 485 39.30 0.84 5.36
CA ASP A 485 40.31 1.91 5.30
C ASP A 485 40.68 2.44 6.70
N ARG A 486 39.68 2.57 7.59
CA ARG A 486 39.92 2.97 8.99
C ARG A 486 40.76 1.93 9.75
N LEU A 487 40.46 0.66 9.58
CA LEU A 487 41.20 -0.43 10.23
C LEU A 487 42.62 -0.57 9.69
N ALA A 488 42.80 -0.40 8.37
CA ALA A 488 44.11 -0.41 7.73
C ALA A 488 44.99 0.73 8.26
N ALA A 489 44.44 1.93 8.47
CA ALA A 489 45.15 3.05 9.08
C ALA A 489 45.62 2.78 10.52
N GLN A 490 44.98 1.83 11.21
CA GLN A 490 45.31 1.38 12.56
C GLN A 490 46.18 0.12 12.60
N GLY A 491 46.58 -0.42 11.43
CA GLY A 491 47.36 -1.65 11.32
C GLY A 491 46.58 -2.92 11.63
N VAL A 492 45.24 -2.89 11.59
CA VAL A 492 44.39 -4.06 11.84
C VAL A 492 44.08 -4.78 10.53
N ALA A 493 44.43 -6.06 10.45
CA ALA A 493 44.08 -6.90 9.31
C ALA A 493 42.58 -7.24 9.34
N ALA A 494 41.84 -6.79 8.32
CA ALA A 494 40.40 -7.01 8.22
C ALA A 494 39.95 -7.33 6.78
N THR A 495 38.85 -8.09 6.68
CA THR A 495 38.16 -8.37 5.40
C THR A 495 36.70 -7.91 5.47
N GLY A 496 36.12 -7.60 4.30
CA GLY A 496 34.76 -7.09 4.20
C GLY A 496 33.85 -8.00 3.37
N GLN A 497 32.61 -8.18 3.83
CA GLN A 497 31.53 -8.83 3.08
C GLN A 497 30.22 -8.06 3.27
N ILE A 498 29.36 -8.11 2.27
CA ILE A 498 27.98 -7.63 2.34
C ILE A 498 27.06 -8.84 2.36
N LEU A 499 26.23 -8.95 3.40
CA LEU A 499 25.15 -9.92 3.51
C LEU A 499 23.86 -9.29 3.01
N THR A 500 23.42 -9.71 1.82
CA THR A 500 22.13 -9.27 1.27
C THR A 500 21.05 -10.27 1.69
N SER A 501 20.04 -9.83 2.44
CA SER A 501 18.90 -10.66 2.81
C SER A 501 17.61 -9.91 2.57
N VAL A 502 16.71 -10.56 1.85
CA VAL A 502 15.43 -10.02 1.42
C VAL A 502 14.35 -10.48 2.39
N GLY A 503 13.74 -9.53 3.08
CA GLY A 503 12.49 -9.67 3.83
C GLY A 503 12.43 -10.57 5.07
N ASP A 504 13.39 -11.48 5.28
CA ASP A 504 13.48 -12.34 6.47
C ASP A 504 14.74 -12.03 7.30
N ARG A 505 14.57 -11.21 8.35
CA ARG A 505 15.65 -10.90 9.32
C ARG A 505 16.18 -12.14 10.03
N ALA A 506 15.35 -13.15 10.24
CA ALA A 506 15.78 -14.41 10.84
C ALA A 506 16.60 -15.25 9.86
N ALA A 507 16.30 -15.20 8.55
CA ALA A 507 17.14 -15.83 7.52
C ALA A 507 18.54 -15.23 7.48
N ALA A 508 18.66 -13.89 7.54
CA ALA A 508 19.96 -13.22 7.66
C ALA A 508 20.75 -13.74 8.87
N GLY A 509 20.10 -13.89 10.03
CA GLY A 509 20.73 -14.44 11.24
C GLY A 509 21.20 -15.89 11.08
N ARG A 510 20.39 -16.75 10.45
CA ARG A 510 20.77 -18.15 10.15
C ARG A 510 21.91 -18.23 9.12
N ALA A 511 21.92 -17.35 8.12
CA ALA A 511 23.00 -17.32 7.13
C ALA A 511 24.32 -16.84 7.74
N LEU A 512 24.27 -15.83 8.61
CA LEU A 512 25.43 -15.39 9.37
C LEU A 512 25.98 -16.51 10.29
N ALA A 513 25.10 -17.29 10.92
CA ALA A 513 25.50 -18.47 11.70
C ALA A 513 26.20 -19.55 10.85
N ARG A 514 25.64 -19.86 9.67
CA ARG A 514 26.25 -20.81 8.71
C ARG A 514 27.62 -20.34 8.26
N HIS A 515 27.72 -19.07 7.86
CA HIS A 515 28.99 -18.45 7.43
C HIS A 515 30.05 -18.48 8.54
N ALA A 516 29.65 -18.20 9.79
CA ALA A 516 30.56 -18.31 10.93
C ALA A 516 31.06 -19.74 11.15
N ALA A 517 30.19 -20.75 10.98
CA ALA A 517 30.59 -22.15 11.08
C ALA A 517 31.55 -22.55 9.93
N ASP A 518 31.24 -22.14 8.69
CA ASP A 518 32.06 -22.44 7.51
C ASP A 518 33.45 -21.77 7.57
N ALA A 519 33.52 -20.56 8.14
CA ALA A 519 34.77 -19.84 8.39
C ALA A 519 35.52 -20.34 9.64
N GLY A 520 34.95 -21.27 10.43
CA GLY A 520 35.52 -21.72 11.70
C GLY A 520 35.59 -20.62 12.78
N ALA A 521 34.79 -19.57 12.65
CA ALA A 521 34.83 -18.40 13.53
C ALA A 521 34.38 -18.77 14.96
N PRO A 522 35.23 -18.62 15.99
CA PRO A 522 34.87 -18.98 17.37
C PRO A 522 33.87 -17.97 17.98
N THR A 523 33.83 -16.74 17.46
CA THR A 523 33.02 -15.64 18.01
C THR A 523 32.35 -14.85 16.90
N VAL A 524 31.06 -14.54 17.10
CA VAL A 524 30.27 -13.64 16.26
C VAL A 524 29.79 -12.46 17.10
N ALA A 525 30.21 -11.25 16.75
CA ALA A 525 29.84 -10.02 17.42
C ALA A 525 28.68 -9.30 16.72
N VAL A 526 27.73 -8.79 17.50
CA VAL A 526 26.58 -8.00 17.02
C VAL A 526 26.44 -6.75 17.86
N GLY A 527 26.21 -5.59 17.24
CA GLY A 527 25.97 -4.34 17.96
C GLY A 527 24.54 -4.20 18.51
N ARG A 528 24.30 -3.22 19.39
CA ARG A 528 22.94 -2.81 19.78
C ARG A 528 22.18 -2.18 18.61
N SER A 529 20.93 -2.61 18.44
CA SER A 529 20.02 -2.08 17.42
C SER A 529 19.54 -0.68 17.81
N PRO A 530 19.56 0.30 16.87
CA PRO A 530 18.97 1.61 17.12
C PRO A 530 17.43 1.56 17.21
N LEU A 531 16.80 0.45 16.80
CA LEU A 531 15.35 0.24 16.83
C LEU A 531 14.83 -0.27 18.18
N GLY A 532 15.68 -0.35 19.20
CA GLY A 532 15.32 -0.75 20.57
C GLY A 532 15.33 -2.26 20.85
N ALA A 533 15.25 -2.62 22.13
CA ALA A 533 15.37 -4.00 22.60
C ALA A 533 14.29 -4.94 22.04
N GLY A 534 13.04 -4.45 21.95
CA GLY A 534 11.92 -5.25 21.44
C GLY A 534 12.10 -5.72 20.00
N THR A 535 12.73 -4.90 19.15
CA THR A 535 13.02 -5.27 17.76
C THR A 535 14.29 -6.10 17.61
N GLN A 536 15.29 -5.88 18.49
CA GLN A 536 16.55 -6.61 18.47
C GLN A 536 16.44 -8.05 18.99
N PHE A 537 15.62 -8.24 20.02
CA PHE A 537 15.51 -9.51 20.74
C PHE A 537 14.15 -10.19 20.56
N GLY A 538 13.19 -9.58 19.85
CA GLY A 538 11.88 -10.16 19.57
C GLY A 538 11.93 -11.48 18.78
N GLU A 539 10.85 -12.25 18.81
CA GLU A 539 10.72 -13.46 18.00
C GLU A 539 10.73 -13.09 16.50
N GLY A 540 11.62 -13.72 15.73
CA GLY A 540 11.87 -13.37 14.32
C GLY A 540 12.98 -12.33 14.07
N SER A 541 13.67 -11.84 15.12
CA SER A 541 14.83 -10.95 14.97
C SER A 541 16.10 -11.68 14.49
N LEU A 542 16.99 -10.95 13.83
CA LEU A 542 18.30 -11.44 13.39
C LEU A 542 19.12 -11.97 14.58
N THR A 543 19.22 -11.19 15.66
CA THR A 543 19.98 -11.56 16.85
C THR A 543 19.47 -12.85 17.47
N THR A 544 18.14 -13.01 17.61
CA THR A 544 17.55 -14.23 18.17
C THR A 544 17.81 -15.43 17.27
N ALA A 545 17.66 -15.28 15.95
CA ALA A 545 17.90 -16.37 15.01
C ALA A 545 19.37 -16.79 14.97
N LEU A 546 20.29 -15.82 14.98
CA LEU A 546 21.74 -16.03 15.07
C LEU A 546 22.09 -16.78 16.36
N THR A 547 21.66 -16.29 17.53
CA THR A 547 21.97 -16.92 18.83
C THR A 547 21.43 -18.34 18.94
N ARG A 548 20.31 -18.67 18.30
CA ARG A 548 19.77 -20.05 18.29
C ARG A 548 20.50 -20.98 17.31
N ALA A 549 21.00 -20.45 16.20
CA ALA A 549 21.58 -21.24 15.12
C ALA A 549 23.12 -21.32 15.17
N ALA A 550 23.79 -20.38 15.85
CA ALA A 550 25.23 -20.31 15.91
C ALA A 550 25.82 -21.45 16.75
N THR A 551 26.85 -22.08 16.22
CA THR A 551 27.78 -22.94 16.97
C THR A 551 28.88 -22.13 17.66
N SER A 552 29.13 -20.91 17.16
CA SER A 552 30.05 -19.91 17.72
C SER A 552 29.45 -19.18 18.93
N THR A 553 30.31 -18.59 19.76
CA THR A 553 29.86 -17.70 20.84
C THR A 553 29.35 -16.38 20.25
N VAL A 554 28.08 -16.05 20.48
CA VAL A 554 27.50 -14.78 20.02
C VAL A 554 27.66 -13.72 21.11
N VAL A 555 28.28 -12.59 20.80
CA VAL A 555 28.57 -11.51 21.76
C VAL A 555 27.85 -10.23 21.36
N LEU A 556 27.11 -9.64 22.30
CA LEU A 556 26.57 -8.30 22.15
C LEU A 556 27.66 -7.28 22.48
N ILE A 557 28.07 -6.52 21.47
CA ILE A 557 29.00 -5.40 21.63
C ILE A 557 28.20 -4.15 21.95
N ASP A 558 28.48 -3.60 23.13
CA ASP A 558 28.14 -2.24 23.49
C ASP A 558 29.44 -1.44 23.58
N PRO A 559 29.61 -0.35 22.78
CA PRO A 559 30.79 0.50 22.87
C PRO A 559 30.98 1.14 24.25
N ASP A 560 29.89 1.30 25.01
CA ASP A 560 29.88 2.05 26.28
C ASP A 560 29.83 1.13 27.52
N SER A 561 29.78 -0.20 27.34
CA SER A 561 29.67 -1.16 28.46
C SER A 561 30.42 -2.46 28.22
N THR A 562 30.49 -3.31 29.25
CA THR A 562 31.06 -4.66 29.13
C THR A 562 30.31 -5.48 28.08
N HIS A 563 31.06 -6.14 27.20
CA HIS A 563 30.49 -7.02 26.18
C HIS A 563 29.82 -8.21 26.85
N ARG A 564 28.63 -8.59 26.37
CA ARG A 564 27.79 -9.62 27.01
C ARG A 564 27.59 -10.81 26.07
N PRO A 565 27.92 -12.05 26.49
CA PRO A 565 27.55 -13.24 25.74
C PRO A 565 26.02 -13.36 25.64
N LEU A 566 25.53 -13.67 24.45
CA LEU A 566 24.10 -13.88 24.19
C LEU A 566 23.80 -15.37 24.28
N THR A 567 23.14 -15.77 25.37
CA THR A 567 22.58 -17.12 25.58
C THR A 567 21.04 -17.08 25.46
N ALA A 568 20.41 -18.25 25.36
CA ALA A 568 18.94 -18.35 25.37
C ALA A 568 18.31 -17.73 26.63
N SER A 569 18.96 -17.86 27.79
CA SER A 569 18.54 -17.23 29.04
C SER A 569 18.74 -15.71 29.03
N ALA A 570 19.87 -15.21 28.52
CA ALA A 570 20.15 -13.77 28.40
C ALA A 570 19.15 -13.06 27.46
N LEU A 571 18.70 -13.73 26.40
CA LEU A 571 17.67 -13.20 25.50
C LEU A 571 16.32 -13.00 26.20
N ALA A 572 15.95 -13.88 27.14
CA ALA A 572 14.70 -13.76 27.90
C ALA A 572 14.74 -12.56 28.86
N GLU A 573 15.87 -12.34 29.54
CA GLU A 573 16.08 -11.18 30.42
C GLU A 573 16.04 -9.85 29.65
N LEU A 574 16.74 -9.79 28.51
CA LEU A 574 16.84 -8.57 27.69
C LEU A 574 15.52 -8.22 26.97
N ARG A 575 14.58 -9.15 26.87
CA ARG A 575 13.21 -8.89 26.37
C ARG A 575 12.30 -8.23 27.41
N GLY A 576 12.49 -8.53 28.70
CA GLY A 576 11.60 -8.10 29.77
C GLY A 576 12.01 -6.80 30.47
N GLY A 577 13.22 -6.29 30.22
CA GLY A 577 13.77 -5.10 30.88
C GLY A 577 13.67 -3.79 30.08
N GLY A 578 12.70 -3.67 29.16
CA GLY A 578 12.54 -2.53 28.26
C GLY A 578 11.39 -1.61 28.63
#